data_AF-A0A242CFE7-F1
#
_entry.id   AF-A0A242CFE7-F1
#
_cell.length_a   1.000
_cell.length_b   1.000
_cell.length_c   1.000
_cell.angle_alpha   90.00
_cell.angle_beta   90.00
_cell.angle_gamma   90.00
#
_symmetry.space_group_name_H-M   'P 1'
#
loop_
_entity.id
_entity.type
_entity.pdbx_description
1 polymer ?
#
loop_
_entity_poly.entity_id
_entity_poly.type
_entity_poly.pdbx_seq_one_letter_code
_entity_poly.pdbx_strand_id
1 'polypeptide(L)'
;MSDYCTACGALKEYAPHFVANGITNKECQSLQKDTGLNPDLKELHTNCEDLNDMLDCLLSSLQDKLPAYSVCEWKEYMKEVTNNLYTLQKALICSECGQWGKLHEIEDSINKLWAKMAKVEAALDALAAQKWEVDVRRVVQAEVPELKIHIDRSGYFEFNWTDWDMNGSVITKPMGRGKLTGRINFGMTQENGMNAKWQVRSVTLDTVSYNSLNVRSLEFIIKFYVPKMTGGTVSYERPHDTMKSFTDKINKTIPVNLKGVLTSGQNSGWLQIFTFKDQGKVRSNIVDGQVRFTNKHLTSVPPYI
;
A
#
# COMPACT_ATOMS: atom_id res chain seq x y z
N MET A 1 10.32 43.35 35.85
CA MET A 1 9.11 44.12 35.49
C MET A 1 9.43 44.81 34.20
N SER A 2 8.78 44.42 33.11
CA SER A 2 8.70 45.19 31.87
C SER A 2 8.13 46.56 32.21
N ASP A 3 8.71 47.62 31.67
CA ASP A 3 8.17 48.96 31.81
C ASP A 3 6.83 49.02 31.04
N TYR A 4 5.72 49.29 31.74
CA TYR A 4 4.40 49.37 31.10
C TYR A 4 4.36 50.44 29.98
N CYS A 5 5.23 51.46 30.05
CA CYS A 5 5.38 52.44 28.98
C CYS A 5 5.91 51.80 27.69
N THR A 6 6.74 50.75 27.81
CA THR A 6 7.25 49.95 26.70
C THR A 6 6.14 49.10 26.09
N ALA A 7 5.37 48.36 26.89
CA ALA A 7 4.26 47.53 26.39
C ALA A 7 3.15 48.37 25.74
N CYS A 8 2.73 49.47 26.37
CA CYS A 8 1.77 50.40 25.78
C CYS A 8 2.31 51.13 24.53
N GLY A 9 3.62 51.39 24.47
CA GLY A 9 4.28 51.96 23.31
C GLY A 9 4.29 50.99 22.13
N ALA A 10 4.66 49.73 22.38
CA ALA A 10 4.67 48.67 21.39
C ALA A 10 3.26 48.44 20.81
N LEU A 11 2.23 48.30 21.67
CA LEU A 11 0.84 48.15 21.22
C LEU A 11 0.37 49.31 20.33
N LYS A 12 0.82 50.55 20.59
CA LYS A 12 0.50 51.69 19.72
C LYS A 12 1.16 51.60 18.36
N GLU A 13 2.36 51.02 18.30
CA GLU A 13 3.13 50.87 17.07
C GLU A 13 2.59 49.73 16.21
N TYR A 14 2.43 48.53 16.78
CA TYR A 14 2.08 47.34 16.01
C TYR A 14 0.57 47.03 16.02
N ALA A 15 -0.21 47.50 17.00
CA ALA A 15 -1.65 47.25 17.10
C ALA A 15 -2.48 48.54 17.32
N PRO A 16 -2.32 49.60 16.48
CA PRO A 16 -2.99 50.87 16.69
C PRO A 16 -4.53 50.80 16.64
N HIS A 17 -5.09 49.87 15.86
CA HIS A 17 -6.54 49.68 15.78
C HIS A 17 -7.10 49.15 17.11
N PHE A 18 -6.40 48.21 17.75
CA PHE A 18 -6.75 47.74 19.09
C PHE A 18 -6.68 48.88 20.12
N VAL A 19 -5.62 49.70 20.09
CA VAL A 19 -5.49 50.83 21.02
C VAL A 19 -6.64 51.83 20.88
N ALA A 20 -7.12 52.05 19.65
CA ALA A 20 -8.22 52.97 19.38
C ALA A 20 -9.61 52.39 19.71
N ASN A 21 -9.84 51.12 19.41
CA ASN A 21 -11.18 50.53 19.35
C ASN A 21 -11.40 49.35 20.31
N GLY A 22 -10.36 48.94 21.05
CA GLY A 22 -10.34 47.72 21.84
C GLY A 22 -10.40 46.47 20.96
N ILE A 23 -10.93 45.37 21.52
CA ILE A 23 -11.10 44.11 20.78
C ILE A 23 -12.38 44.17 19.95
N THR A 24 -12.24 44.31 18.63
CA THR A 24 -13.35 44.20 17.68
C THR A 24 -13.40 42.80 17.05
N ASN A 25 -14.30 42.59 16.08
CA ASN A 25 -14.35 41.34 15.33
C ASN A 25 -13.04 41.06 14.57
N LYS A 26 -12.34 42.10 14.11
CA LYS A 26 -11.05 41.94 13.41
C LYS A 26 -10.01 41.30 14.33
N GLU A 27 -9.78 41.89 15.50
CA GLU A 27 -8.83 41.38 16.49
C GLU A 27 -9.28 39.99 16.97
N CYS A 28 -10.57 39.80 17.22
CA CYS A 28 -11.09 38.52 17.68
C CYS A 28 -10.83 37.40 16.67
N GLN A 29 -11.06 37.64 15.38
CA GLN A 29 -10.78 36.66 14.31
C GLN A 29 -9.29 36.39 14.13
N SER A 30 -8.44 37.39 14.37
CA SER A 30 -6.98 37.23 14.35
C SER A 30 -6.51 36.37 15.53
N LEU A 31 -6.99 36.67 16.73
CA LEU A 31 -6.72 35.88 17.93
C LEU A 31 -7.25 34.44 17.79
N GLN A 32 -8.41 34.23 17.17
CA GLN A 32 -8.91 32.87 16.89
C GLN A 32 -7.99 32.05 15.98
N LYS A 33 -7.09 32.71 15.23
CA LYS A 33 -6.14 32.08 14.30
C LYS A 33 -4.71 32.03 14.83
N ASP A 34 -4.47 32.47 16.06
CA ASP A 34 -3.14 32.61 16.66
C ASP A 34 -2.21 33.54 15.86
N THR A 35 -2.76 34.64 15.34
CA THR A 35 -2.00 35.65 14.57
C THR A 35 -1.91 36.99 15.28
N GLY A 36 -2.08 37.00 16.60
CA GLY A 36 -2.03 38.21 17.42
C GLY A 36 -3.17 39.20 17.15
N LEU A 37 -2.99 40.45 17.54
CA LEU A 37 -3.92 41.58 17.38
C LEU A 37 -3.83 42.21 16.00
N ASN A 38 -2.71 42.05 15.30
CA ASN A 38 -2.50 42.60 13.96
C ASN A 38 -1.99 41.53 12.97
N PRO A 39 -2.88 40.95 12.15
CA PRO A 39 -2.50 39.96 11.16
C PRO A 39 -1.79 40.57 9.93
N ASP A 40 -1.69 41.91 9.85
CA ASP A 40 -1.10 42.62 8.72
C ASP A 40 0.41 42.90 8.93
N LEU A 41 0.99 42.46 10.06
CA LEU A 41 2.41 42.60 10.34
C LEU A 41 3.27 41.74 9.41
N LYS A 42 4.47 42.23 9.06
CA LYS A 42 5.45 41.46 8.28
C LYS A 42 5.98 40.26 9.06
N GLU A 43 6.16 40.45 10.35
CA GLU A 43 6.50 39.40 11.33
C GLU A 43 5.31 39.31 12.27
N LEU A 44 4.59 38.19 12.21
CA LEU A 44 3.37 38.00 13.01
C LEU A 44 3.75 37.71 14.46
N HIS A 45 3.06 38.39 15.36
CA HIS A 45 3.06 38.03 16.77
C HIS A 45 2.12 36.85 17.03
N THR A 46 2.46 36.07 18.04
CA THR A 46 1.60 35.05 18.62
C THR A 46 0.55 35.69 19.54
N ASN A 47 -0.54 34.97 19.83
CA ASN A 47 -1.47 35.43 20.86
C ASN A 47 -0.81 35.60 22.22
N CYS A 48 0.20 34.78 22.53
CA CYS A 48 0.90 34.83 23.81
C CYS A 48 1.63 36.16 23.99
N GLU A 49 2.35 36.63 22.98
CA GLU A 49 3.07 37.90 23.01
C GLU A 49 2.10 39.06 23.21
N ASP A 50 1.07 39.14 22.37
CA ASP A 50 0.13 40.27 22.42
C ASP A 50 -0.73 40.28 23.67
N LEU A 51 -1.12 39.11 24.22
CA LEU A 51 -1.85 39.05 25.48
C LEU A 51 -1.00 39.47 26.69
N ASN A 52 0.31 39.21 26.66
CA ASN A 52 1.22 39.72 27.69
C ASN A 52 1.37 41.25 27.59
N ASP A 53 1.56 41.78 26.39
CA ASP A 53 1.62 43.23 26.17
C ASP A 53 0.32 43.92 26.59
N MET A 54 -0.83 43.30 26.32
CA MET A 54 -2.13 43.77 26.79
C MET A 54 -2.24 43.75 28.31
N LEU A 55 -1.82 42.67 28.96
CA LEU A 55 -1.84 42.55 30.43
C LEU A 55 -0.98 43.66 31.07
N ASP A 56 0.24 43.83 30.57
CA ASP A 56 1.19 44.83 31.07
C ASP A 56 0.68 46.25 30.84
N CYS A 57 0.17 46.54 29.64
CA CYS A 57 -0.32 47.87 29.32
C CYS A 57 -1.63 48.20 30.07
N LEU A 58 -2.57 47.26 30.18
CA LEU A 58 -3.90 47.55 30.71
C LEU A 58 -3.99 47.42 32.23
N LEU A 59 -3.38 46.41 32.83
CA LEU A 59 -3.52 46.13 34.26
C LEU A 59 -2.27 46.51 35.05
N SER A 60 -1.07 46.15 34.58
CA SER A 60 0.18 46.53 35.28
C SER A 60 0.34 48.05 35.32
N SER A 61 0.06 48.77 34.22
CA SER A 61 0.09 50.25 34.23
C SER A 61 -0.91 50.88 35.20
N LEU A 62 -2.07 50.25 35.40
CA LEU A 62 -3.11 50.76 36.27
C LEU A 62 -2.77 50.51 37.74
N GLN A 63 -2.10 49.40 38.04
CA GLN A 63 -1.51 49.13 39.34
C GLN A 63 -0.42 50.15 39.68
N ASP A 64 0.46 50.48 38.74
CA ASP A 64 1.54 51.45 38.96
C ASP A 64 1.01 52.89 39.16
N LYS A 65 -0.12 53.23 38.54
CA LYS A 65 -0.80 54.52 38.72
C LYS A 65 -1.64 54.62 39.99
N LEU A 66 -1.88 53.51 40.70
CA LEU A 66 -2.72 53.47 41.90
C LEU A 66 -2.37 54.57 42.94
N PRO A 67 -1.08 54.88 43.24
CA PRO A 67 -0.73 55.93 44.19
C PRO A 67 -1.12 57.35 43.76
N ALA A 68 -1.37 57.57 42.47
CA ALA A 68 -1.78 58.87 41.92
C ALA A 68 -3.29 59.13 42.04
N TYR A 69 -4.11 58.10 42.30
CA TYR A 69 -5.54 58.27 42.47
C TYR A 69 -5.87 58.75 43.89
N SER A 70 -6.76 59.74 43.98
CA SER A 70 -7.33 60.13 45.27
C SER A 70 -8.32 59.07 45.77
N VAL A 71 -8.39 58.85 47.08
CA VAL A 71 -9.39 57.97 47.71
C VAL A 71 -10.84 58.40 47.37
N CYS A 72 -11.03 59.69 47.08
CA CYS A 72 -12.32 60.25 46.67
C CYS A 72 -12.68 59.95 45.19
N GLU A 73 -11.72 59.50 44.37
CA GLU A 73 -11.88 59.25 42.92
C GLU A 73 -12.07 57.76 42.59
N TRP A 74 -12.40 56.93 43.58
CA TRP A 74 -12.50 55.47 43.42
C TRP A 74 -13.43 55.02 42.29
N LYS A 75 -14.46 55.80 41.94
CA LYS A 75 -15.38 55.46 40.84
C LYS A 75 -14.71 55.55 39.47
N GLU A 76 -13.81 56.50 39.28
CA GLU A 76 -13.08 56.68 38.02
C GLU A 76 -12.06 55.56 37.86
N TYR A 77 -11.29 55.29 38.91
CA TYR A 77 -10.40 54.13 38.97
C TYR A 77 -11.13 52.82 38.67
N MET A 78 -12.26 52.57 39.35
CA MET A 78 -13.04 51.34 39.12
C MET A 78 -13.60 51.24 37.70
N LYS A 79 -13.96 52.36 37.07
CA LYS A 79 -14.39 52.38 35.67
C LYS A 79 -13.24 51.97 34.74
N GLU A 80 -12.03 52.48 34.96
CA GLU A 80 -10.84 52.09 34.20
C GLU A 80 -10.49 50.62 34.39
N VAL A 81 -10.43 50.14 35.65
CA VAL A 81 -10.20 48.72 35.96
C VAL A 81 -11.20 47.84 35.22
N THR A 82 -12.49 48.16 35.30
CA THR A 82 -13.55 47.34 34.70
C THR A 82 -13.44 47.30 33.17
N ASN A 83 -13.14 48.43 32.52
CA ASN A 83 -12.95 48.50 31.07
C ASN A 83 -11.72 47.71 30.60
N ASN A 84 -10.62 47.82 31.34
CA ASN A 84 -9.37 47.12 31.04
C ASN A 84 -9.53 45.61 31.22
N LEU A 85 -10.18 45.17 32.30
CA LEU A 85 -10.53 43.77 32.52
C LEU A 85 -11.45 43.23 31.43
N TYR A 86 -12.50 43.97 31.06
CA TYR A 86 -13.40 43.57 29.98
C TYR A 86 -12.65 43.38 28.66
N THR A 87 -11.74 44.29 28.34
CA THR A 87 -10.93 44.25 27.11
C THR A 87 -9.99 43.03 27.09
N LEU A 88 -9.27 42.78 28.19
CA LEU A 88 -8.39 41.63 28.33
C LEU A 88 -9.17 40.31 28.28
N GLN A 89 -10.28 40.20 29.01
CA GLN A 89 -11.14 39.01 29.00
C GLN A 89 -11.70 38.73 27.61
N LYS A 90 -12.11 39.77 26.87
CA LYS A 90 -12.60 39.62 25.50
C LYS A 90 -11.52 39.06 24.57
N ALA A 91 -10.27 39.52 24.69
CA ALA A 91 -9.15 38.98 23.92
C ALA A 91 -8.87 37.51 24.28
N LEU A 92 -8.85 37.19 25.58
CA LEU A 92 -8.66 35.82 26.07
C LEU A 92 -9.73 34.87 25.52
N ILE A 93 -11.00 35.25 25.59
CA ILE A 93 -12.12 34.46 25.06
C ILE A 93 -11.96 34.22 23.56
N CYS A 94 -11.57 35.23 22.78
CA CYS A 94 -11.34 35.08 21.34
C CYS A 94 -10.21 34.08 21.04
N SER A 95 -9.08 34.18 21.75
CA SER A 95 -7.97 33.23 21.64
C SER A 95 -8.41 31.81 22.00
N GLU A 96 -9.13 31.65 23.12
CA GLU A 96 -9.61 30.36 23.61
C GLU A 96 -10.62 29.71 22.66
N CYS A 97 -11.55 30.48 22.08
CA CYS A 97 -12.46 29.98 21.04
C CYS A 97 -11.71 29.44 19.83
N GLY A 98 -10.60 30.08 19.43
CA GLY A 98 -9.73 29.59 18.35
C GLY A 98 -9.07 28.25 18.70
N GLN A 99 -8.54 28.15 19.92
CA GLN A 99 -7.92 26.92 20.43
C GLN A 99 -8.92 25.75 20.48
N TRP A 100 -10.14 25.97 20.96
CA TRP A 100 -11.21 24.95 20.93
C TRP A 100 -11.57 24.52 19.51
N GLY A 101 -11.62 25.46 18.56
CA GLY A 101 -11.82 25.13 17.14
C GLY A 101 -10.74 24.19 16.61
N LYS A 102 -9.47 24.46 16.93
CA LYS A 102 -8.34 23.59 16.56
C LYS A 102 -8.38 22.23 17.26
N LEU A 103 -8.78 22.18 18.51
CA LEU A 103 -8.91 20.92 19.24
C LEU A 103 -9.95 20.01 18.57
N HIS A 104 -11.11 20.55 18.20
CA HIS A 104 -12.15 19.78 17.48
C HIS A 104 -11.69 19.33 16.09
N GLU A 105 -10.93 20.15 15.35
CA GLU A 105 -10.31 19.74 14.08
C GLU A 105 -9.34 18.53 14.26
N ILE A 106 -8.59 18.53 15.37
CA ILE A 106 -7.69 17.42 15.73
C ILE A 106 -8.49 16.17 16.10
N GLU A 107 -9.52 16.29 16.94
CA GLU A 107 -10.41 15.18 17.31
C GLU A 107 -11.04 14.51 16.07
N ASP A 108 -11.56 15.31 15.14
CA ASP A 108 -12.12 14.84 13.87
C ASP A 108 -11.08 14.09 13.02
N SER A 109 -9.84 14.60 13.00
CA SER A 109 -8.74 13.97 12.26
C SER A 109 -8.34 12.63 12.88
N ILE A 110 -8.28 12.55 14.21
CA ILE A 110 -8.02 11.31 14.96
C ILE A 110 -9.12 10.28 14.68
N ASN A 111 -10.40 10.68 14.74
CA ASN A 111 -11.53 9.79 14.46
C ASN A 111 -11.48 9.22 13.03
N LYS A 112 -11.10 10.03 12.04
CA LYS A 112 -10.90 9.57 10.66
C LYS A 112 -9.76 8.55 10.55
N LEU A 113 -8.68 8.72 11.32
CA LEU A 113 -7.57 7.75 11.34
C LEU A 113 -7.99 6.43 11.99
N TRP A 114 -8.70 6.46 13.12
CA TRP A 114 -9.25 5.26 13.76
C TRP A 114 -10.16 4.46 12.81
N ALA A 115 -11.05 5.14 12.09
CA ALA A 115 -11.92 4.49 11.10
C ALA A 115 -11.13 3.82 9.95
N LYS A 116 -9.98 4.37 9.56
CA LYS A 116 -9.09 3.74 8.57
C LYS A 116 -8.35 2.55 9.18
N MET A 117 -7.86 2.66 10.42
CA MET A 117 -7.19 1.56 11.13
C MET A 117 -8.11 0.35 11.30
N ALA A 118 -9.36 0.57 11.71
CA ALA A 118 -10.35 -0.50 11.84
C ALA A 118 -10.58 -1.27 10.51
N LYS A 119 -10.51 -0.59 9.35
CA LYS A 119 -10.58 -1.24 8.04
C LYS A 119 -9.35 -2.07 7.73
N VAL A 120 -8.16 -1.60 8.13
CA VAL A 120 -6.90 -2.34 7.96
C VAL A 120 -6.89 -3.59 8.84
N GLU A 121 -7.30 -3.47 10.10
CA GLU A 121 -7.42 -4.60 11.04
C GLU A 121 -8.40 -5.64 10.50
N ALA A 122 -9.59 -5.22 10.06
CA ALA A 122 -10.56 -6.14 9.45
C ALA A 122 -10.01 -6.84 8.18
N ALA A 123 -9.21 -6.15 7.36
CA ALA A 123 -8.56 -6.75 6.21
C ALA A 123 -7.47 -7.74 6.61
N LEU A 124 -6.71 -7.44 7.67
CA LEU A 124 -5.69 -8.33 8.21
C LEU A 124 -6.31 -9.59 8.82
N ASP A 125 -7.40 -9.45 9.58
CA ASP A 125 -8.15 -10.58 10.13
C ASP A 125 -8.75 -11.43 9.01
N ALA A 126 -9.28 -10.81 7.95
CA ALA A 126 -9.77 -11.53 6.78
C ALA A 126 -8.64 -12.30 6.07
N LEU A 127 -7.43 -11.72 5.98
CA LEU A 127 -6.27 -12.39 5.41
C LEU A 127 -5.76 -13.52 6.31
N ALA A 128 -5.72 -13.32 7.63
CA ALA A 128 -5.37 -14.35 8.59
C ALA A 128 -6.40 -15.50 8.61
N ALA A 129 -7.67 -15.17 8.35
CA ALA A 129 -8.75 -16.13 8.21
C ALA A 129 -8.78 -16.82 6.84
N GLN A 130 -8.00 -16.36 5.84
CA GLN A 130 -7.87 -17.07 4.55
C GLN A 130 -7.14 -18.39 4.78
N LYS A 131 -7.94 -19.44 5.02
CA LYS A 131 -7.47 -20.82 5.09
C LYS A 131 -7.52 -21.43 3.70
N TRP A 132 -6.98 -20.79 2.68
CA TRP A 132 -6.90 -21.37 1.33
C TRP A 132 -5.46 -21.57 0.91
N GLU A 133 -5.20 -22.65 0.19
CA GLU A 133 -3.88 -23.00 -0.28
C GLU A 133 -3.92 -23.22 -1.79
N VAL A 134 -2.90 -22.68 -2.47
CA VAL A 134 -2.65 -22.97 -3.88
C VAL A 134 -1.33 -23.73 -3.96
N ASP A 135 -1.43 -24.98 -4.40
CA ASP A 135 -0.28 -25.84 -4.63
C ASP A 135 0.06 -25.86 -6.11
N VAL A 136 1.35 -25.88 -6.42
CA VAL A 136 1.84 -26.05 -7.78
C VAL A 136 2.84 -27.19 -7.79
N ARG A 137 2.77 -28.07 -8.80
CA ARG A 137 3.72 -29.17 -8.96
C ARG A 137 4.09 -29.38 -10.42
N ARG A 138 5.19 -30.10 -10.60
CA ARG A 138 5.64 -30.67 -11.88
C ARG A 138 5.38 -32.17 -11.91
N VAL A 139 4.96 -32.68 -13.07
CA VAL A 139 4.93 -34.11 -13.36
C VAL A 139 5.86 -34.38 -14.53
N VAL A 140 6.89 -35.19 -14.32
CA VAL A 140 7.85 -35.58 -15.37
C VAL A 140 7.42 -36.94 -15.88
N GLN A 141 6.97 -37.01 -17.14
CA GLN A 141 6.50 -38.26 -17.75
C GLN A 141 7.67 -39.08 -18.33
N ALA A 142 8.72 -38.40 -18.77
CA ALA A 142 9.97 -39.00 -19.23
C ALA A 142 11.13 -38.12 -18.74
N GLU A 143 12.03 -38.69 -17.96
CA GLU A 143 13.16 -37.97 -17.38
C GLU A 143 14.44 -38.20 -18.18
N VAL A 144 15.15 -37.11 -18.48
CA VAL A 144 16.55 -37.09 -18.91
C VAL A 144 17.39 -36.28 -17.93
N PRO A 145 18.70 -36.55 -17.84
CA PRO A 145 19.59 -35.85 -16.91
C PRO A 145 19.57 -34.32 -17.10
N GLU A 146 19.92 -33.62 -16.02
CA GLU A 146 20.03 -32.15 -15.94
C GLU A 146 18.72 -31.35 -16.03
N LEU A 147 17.55 -32.00 -15.94
CA LEU A 147 16.28 -31.28 -15.86
C LEU A 147 16.14 -30.48 -14.55
N LYS A 148 15.90 -29.16 -14.66
CA LYS A 148 15.59 -28.29 -13.52
C LYS A 148 14.32 -27.51 -13.78
N ILE A 149 13.38 -27.58 -12.84
CA ILE A 149 12.09 -26.89 -12.94
C ILE A 149 11.81 -26.18 -11.63
N HIS A 150 11.50 -24.90 -11.74
CA HIS A 150 11.06 -24.08 -10.64
C HIS A 150 9.67 -23.55 -10.97
N ILE A 151 8.73 -23.65 -10.02
CA ILE A 151 7.44 -22.96 -10.08
C ILE A 151 7.15 -22.40 -8.68
N ASP A 152 6.86 -21.12 -8.59
CA ASP A 152 6.57 -20.46 -7.31
C ASP A 152 5.07 -20.15 -7.13
N ARG A 153 4.73 -19.64 -5.94
CA ARG A 153 3.35 -19.28 -5.58
C ARG A 153 2.79 -18.08 -6.33
N SER A 154 3.64 -17.29 -7.00
CA SER A 154 3.20 -16.21 -7.91
C SER A 154 2.79 -16.74 -9.28
N GLY A 155 3.02 -18.03 -9.52
CA GLY A 155 2.82 -18.70 -10.80
C GLY A 155 3.98 -18.53 -11.77
N TYR A 156 5.08 -17.87 -11.37
CA TYR A 156 6.29 -17.83 -12.20
C TYR A 156 6.87 -19.23 -12.32
N PHE A 157 7.26 -19.60 -13.53
CA PHE A 157 7.98 -20.84 -13.78
C PHE A 157 9.23 -20.63 -14.61
N GLU A 158 10.23 -21.44 -14.31
CA GLU A 158 11.46 -21.55 -15.06
C GLU A 158 11.75 -23.03 -15.32
N PHE A 159 11.93 -23.35 -16.59
CA PHE A 159 12.21 -24.68 -17.06
C PHE A 159 13.57 -24.67 -17.77
N ASN A 160 14.54 -25.37 -17.20
CA ASN A 160 15.86 -25.57 -17.80
C ASN A 160 16.00 -27.05 -18.19
N TRP A 161 16.35 -27.30 -19.44
CA TRP A 161 16.55 -28.65 -19.96
C TRP A 161 17.87 -28.78 -20.71
N THR A 162 18.29 -30.03 -20.88
CA THR A 162 19.40 -30.42 -21.73
C THR A 162 18.87 -31.42 -22.75
N ASP A 163 19.13 -31.17 -24.03
CA ASP A 163 18.86 -32.12 -25.10
C ASP A 163 20.02 -33.08 -25.23
N TRP A 164 19.71 -34.37 -25.39
CA TRP A 164 20.72 -35.43 -25.41
C TRP A 164 20.73 -36.20 -26.71
N ASP A 165 21.92 -36.63 -27.09
CA ASP A 165 22.14 -37.58 -28.16
C ASP A 165 21.89 -39.02 -27.71
N MET A 166 21.50 -39.86 -28.66
CA MET A 166 21.22 -41.27 -28.45
C MET A 166 22.09 -42.16 -29.35
N ASN A 167 22.62 -43.23 -28.77
CA ASN A 167 23.11 -44.38 -29.52
C ASN A 167 22.29 -45.60 -29.14
N GLY A 168 21.37 -46.01 -30.01
CA GLY A 168 20.34 -46.99 -29.63
C GLY A 168 19.46 -46.44 -28.51
N SER A 169 19.42 -47.13 -27.36
CA SER A 169 18.65 -46.69 -26.17
C SER A 169 19.49 -45.94 -25.13
N VAL A 170 20.77 -45.70 -25.39
CA VAL A 170 21.69 -45.13 -24.40
C VAL A 170 21.89 -43.63 -24.66
N ILE A 171 21.71 -42.83 -23.61
CA ILE A 171 22.02 -41.40 -23.58
C ILE A 171 23.55 -41.23 -23.60
N THR A 172 24.08 -40.46 -24.55
CA THR A 172 25.54 -40.35 -24.75
C THR A 172 26.10 -38.99 -24.38
N LYS A 173 25.81 -37.95 -25.18
CA LYS A 173 26.40 -36.62 -25.03
C LYS A 173 25.31 -35.55 -24.94
N PRO A 174 25.51 -34.47 -24.17
CA PRO A 174 24.61 -33.33 -24.20
C PRO A 174 24.82 -32.55 -25.51
N MET A 175 23.73 -32.21 -26.18
CA MET A 175 23.72 -31.52 -27.47
C MET A 175 23.54 -30.01 -27.33
N GLY A 176 22.78 -29.59 -26.32
CA GLY A 176 22.57 -28.20 -25.99
C GLY A 176 21.65 -28.05 -24.80
N ARG A 177 21.57 -26.82 -24.30
CA ARG A 177 20.82 -26.47 -23.09
C ARG A 177 19.79 -25.42 -23.40
N GLY A 178 18.54 -25.69 -23.03
CA GLY A 178 17.46 -24.76 -23.20
C GLY A 178 16.96 -24.17 -21.88
N LYS A 179 16.37 -22.99 -21.97
CA LYS A 179 15.66 -22.33 -20.89
C LYS A 179 14.35 -21.74 -21.40
N LEU A 180 13.26 -21.97 -20.67
CA LEU A 180 11.94 -21.41 -20.93
C LEU A 180 11.41 -20.79 -19.64
N THR A 181 10.95 -19.55 -19.72
CA THR A 181 10.34 -18.84 -18.59
C THR A 181 8.93 -18.37 -18.93
N GLY A 182 8.08 -18.30 -17.91
CA GLY A 182 6.73 -17.78 -18.06
C GLY A 182 6.00 -17.64 -16.74
N ARG A 183 4.70 -17.36 -16.82
CA ARG A 183 3.83 -17.19 -15.66
C ARG A 183 2.46 -17.82 -15.88
N ILE A 184 1.97 -18.54 -14.87
CA ILE A 184 0.57 -18.98 -14.79
C ILE A 184 -0.21 -17.91 -14.03
N ASN A 185 -1.26 -17.37 -14.64
CA ASN A 185 -2.14 -16.38 -14.02
C ASN A 185 -3.34 -17.10 -13.38
N PHE A 186 -3.25 -17.36 -12.08
CA PHE A 186 -4.33 -17.95 -11.30
C PHE A 186 -4.68 -17.12 -10.07
N GLY A 187 -5.82 -17.41 -9.44
CA GLY A 187 -6.20 -16.79 -8.18
C GLY A 187 -7.37 -17.49 -7.51
N MET A 188 -7.52 -17.24 -6.21
CA MET A 188 -8.59 -17.77 -5.38
C MET A 188 -9.10 -16.64 -4.47
N THR A 189 -10.41 -16.58 -4.26
CA THR A 189 -11.03 -15.53 -3.43
C THR A 189 -12.36 -16.03 -2.84
N GLN A 190 -12.93 -15.29 -1.88
CA GLN A 190 -14.20 -15.65 -1.26
C GLN A 190 -15.33 -15.51 -2.29
N GLU A 191 -16.24 -16.47 -2.28
CA GLU A 191 -17.50 -16.33 -3.01
C GLU A 191 -18.63 -15.93 -2.06
N ASN A 192 -18.98 -16.81 -1.12
CA ASN A 192 -19.98 -16.56 -0.09
C ASN A 192 -19.73 -17.48 1.12
N GLY A 193 -20.02 -17.01 2.33
CA GLY A 193 -19.83 -17.81 3.55
C GLY A 193 -18.45 -18.46 3.62
N MET A 194 -18.41 -19.80 3.68
CA MET A 194 -17.17 -20.58 3.69
C MET A 194 -16.71 -21.08 2.31
N ASN A 195 -17.40 -20.71 1.24
CA ASN A 195 -17.08 -21.14 -0.12
C ASN A 195 -16.04 -20.21 -0.76
N ALA A 196 -15.17 -20.82 -1.57
CA ALA A 196 -14.09 -20.14 -2.24
C ALA A 196 -14.19 -20.37 -3.74
N LYS A 197 -14.12 -19.30 -4.53
CA LYS A 197 -14.02 -19.39 -5.99
C LYS A 197 -12.56 -19.31 -6.41
N TRP A 198 -12.19 -20.14 -7.37
CA TRP A 198 -10.85 -20.17 -7.96
C TRP A 198 -10.93 -20.01 -9.48
N GLN A 199 -9.84 -19.53 -10.07
CA GLN A 199 -9.70 -19.43 -11.51
C GLN A 199 -8.25 -19.56 -11.96
N VAL A 200 -8.05 -20.17 -13.13
CA VAL A 200 -6.82 -20.10 -13.93
C VAL A 200 -7.16 -19.35 -15.21
N ARG A 201 -6.68 -18.12 -15.32
CA ARG A 201 -7.04 -17.19 -16.40
C ARG A 201 -6.24 -17.49 -17.65
N SER A 202 -4.92 -17.58 -17.53
CA SER A 202 -4.01 -17.69 -18.67
C SER A 202 -2.63 -18.20 -18.28
N VAL A 203 -1.84 -18.55 -19.28
CA VAL A 203 -0.39 -18.77 -19.17
C VAL A 203 0.31 -17.79 -20.10
N THR A 204 1.30 -17.07 -19.59
CA THR A 204 2.16 -16.19 -20.36
C THR A 204 3.51 -16.86 -20.55
N LEU A 205 3.97 -16.95 -21.80
CA LEU A 205 5.34 -17.34 -22.14
C LEU A 205 6.17 -16.09 -22.35
N ASP A 206 7.26 -15.95 -21.60
CA ASP A 206 8.10 -14.76 -21.63
C ASP A 206 9.22 -14.93 -22.63
N THR A 207 10.15 -15.85 -22.33
CA THR A 207 11.35 -16.07 -23.15
C THR A 207 11.66 -17.55 -23.29
N VAL A 208 12.25 -17.90 -24.42
CA VAL A 208 12.85 -19.22 -24.64
C VAL A 208 14.21 -19.03 -25.28
N SER A 209 15.20 -19.74 -24.75
CA SER A 209 16.55 -19.74 -25.29
C SER A 209 17.08 -21.15 -25.39
N TYR A 210 18.03 -21.32 -26.30
CA TYR A 210 18.77 -22.55 -26.47
C TYR A 210 20.23 -22.21 -26.76
N ASN A 211 21.14 -22.90 -26.08
CA ASN A 211 22.57 -22.79 -26.26
C ASN A 211 23.13 -24.12 -26.78
N SER A 212 23.58 -24.10 -28.04
CA SER A 212 24.26 -25.21 -28.70
C SER A 212 25.59 -25.53 -28.02
N LEU A 213 25.88 -26.83 -27.85
CA LEU A 213 27.22 -27.30 -27.47
C LEU A 213 28.07 -27.72 -28.68
N ASN A 214 27.58 -27.48 -29.91
CA ASN A 214 28.27 -27.70 -31.18
C ASN A 214 28.83 -29.13 -31.36
N VAL A 215 28.05 -30.14 -30.98
CA VAL A 215 28.47 -31.54 -31.06
C VAL A 215 28.19 -32.15 -32.44
N ARG A 216 26.91 -32.19 -32.86
CA ARG A 216 26.47 -32.58 -34.20
C ARG A 216 25.05 -32.06 -34.48
N SER A 217 24.65 -32.08 -35.74
CA SER A 217 23.30 -31.69 -36.17
C SER A 217 22.28 -32.79 -35.88
N LEU A 218 21.28 -32.42 -35.07
CA LEU A 218 20.07 -33.19 -34.81
C LEU A 218 18.89 -32.21 -34.89
N GLU A 219 17.93 -32.52 -35.74
CA GLU A 219 16.72 -31.73 -35.91
C GLU A 219 15.65 -32.13 -34.90
N PHE A 220 15.01 -31.13 -34.32
CA PHE A 220 13.94 -31.29 -33.36
C PHE A 220 13.01 -30.08 -33.34
N ILE A 221 11.93 -30.19 -32.59
CA ILE A 221 10.92 -29.15 -32.46
C ILE A 221 10.64 -28.95 -30.97
N ILE A 222 10.85 -27.72 -30.49
CA ILE A 222 10.50 -27.31 -29.14
C ILE A 222 9.00 -27.01 -29.11
N LYS A 223 8.25 -27.69 -28.23
CA LYS A 223 6.79 -27.53 -28.13
C LYS A 223 6.37 -27.17 -26.72
N PHE A 224 5.60 -26.09 -26.62
CA PHE A 224 4.84 -25.76 -25.41
C PHE A 224 3.36 -25.68 -25.77
N TYR A 225 2.52 -26.46 -25.09
CA TYR A 225 1.08 -26.45 -25.29
C TYR A 225 0.32 -26.22 -23.99
N VAL A 226 -0.77 -25.47 -24.11
CA VAL A 226 -1.76 -25.24 -23.05
C VAL A 226 -2.99 -26.08 -23.39
N PRO A 227 -3.31 -27.14 -22.63
CA PRO A 227 -4.48 -27.96 -22.89
C PRO A 227 -5.76 -27.13 -22.75
N LYS A 228 -6.66 -27.25 -23.74
CA LYS A 228 -8.04 -26.78 -23.64
C LYS A 228 -8.96 -27.96 -23.36
N MET A 229 -10.05 -27.71 -22.65
CA MET A 229 -11.15 -28.66 -22.39
C MET A 229 -11.73 -29.31 -23.66
N THR A 230 -11.59 -28.68 -24.83
CA THR A 230 -12.19 -29.11 -26.11
C THR A 230 -11.18 -29.57 -27.17
N GLY A 231 -9.95 -29.90 -26.79
CA GLY A 231 -8.86 -30.26 -27.73
C GLY A 231 -7.86 -29.10 -27.91
N GLY A 232 -6.57 -29.44 -27.75
CA GLY A 232 -5.48 -28.50 -27.45
C GLY A 232 -5.22 -27.43 -28.50
N THR A 233 -4.77 -26.25 -28.04
CA THR A 233 -4.16 -25.25 -28.92
C THR A 233 -2.65 -25.27 -28.67
N VAL A 234 -1.86 -25.51 -29.73
CA VAL A 234 -0.39 -25.37 -29.67
C VAL A 234 -0.07 -23.90 -29.45
N SER A 235 0.62 -23.58 -28.35
CA SER A 235 0.90 -22.20 -27.95
C SER A 235 2.21 -21.67 -28.51
N TYR A 236 3.22 -22.54 -28.59
CA TYR A 236 4.53 -22.24 -29.16
C TYR A 236 5.12 -23.51 -29.78
N GLU A 237 5.61 -23.39 -31.00
CA GLU A 237 6.31 -24.43 -31.73
C GLU A 237 7.51 -23.79 -32.44
N ARG A 238 8.71 -24.33 -32.21
CA ARG A 238 9.93 -23.86 -32.87
C ARG A 238 10.75 -25.04 -33.38
N PRO A 239 10.78 -25.27 -34.71
CA PRO A 239 11.77 -26.13 -35.32
C PRO A 239 13.18 -25.61 -35.04
N HIS A 240 14.08 -26.52 -34.70
CA HIS A 240 15.44 -26.19 -34.32
C HIS A 240 16.44 -27.29 -34.69
N ASP A 241 17.71 -26.91 -34.68
CA ASP A 241 18.84 -27.81 -34.88
C ASP A 241 19.85 -27.58 -33.76
N THR A 242 20.36 -28.67 -33.19
CA THR A 242 21.25 -28.66 -32.02
C THR A 242 22.56 -27.90 -32.23
N MET A 243 22.93 -27.54 -33.47
CA MET A 243 24.14 -26.76 -33.79
C MET A 243 23.94 -25.24 -33.70
N LYS A 244 22.71 -24.75 -33.50
CA LYS A 244 22.41 -23.31 -33.49
C LYS A 244 22.01 -22.87 -32.09
N SER A 245 22.43 -21.67 -31.69
CA SER A 245 21.94 -21.03 -30.46
C SER A 245 20.89 -19.98 -30.81
N PHE A 246 19.93 -19.74 -29.92
CA PHE A 246 18.96 -18.66 -30.09
C PHE A 246 18.40 -18.14 -28.76
N THR A 247 17.71 -17.01 -28.84
CA THR A 247 16.85 -16.49 -27.77
C THR A 247 15.69 -15.75 -28.40
N ASP A 248 14.47 -16.18 -28.07
CA ASP A 248 13.24 -15.51 -28.45
C ASP A 248 12.59 -14.83 -27.25
N LYS A 249 12.10 -13.62 -27.46
CA LYS A 249 11.08 -13.02 -26.58
C LYS A 249 9.71 -13.38 -27.15
N ILE A 250 9.01 -14.28 -26.48
CA ILE A 250 7.70 -14.75 -26.92
C ILE A 250 6.63 -13.73 -26.51
N ASN A 251 6.62 -13.33 -25.24
CA ASN A 251 5.62 -12.43 -24.64
C ASN A 251 4.16 -12.75 -25.01
N LYS A 252 3.82 -14.04 -25.14
CA LYS A 252 2.51 -14.49 -25.60
C LYS A 252 1.70 -15.00 -24.44
N THR A 253 0.52 -14.41 -24.26
CA THR A 253 -0.46 -14.86 -23.25
C THR A 253 -1.52 -15.74 -23.91
N ILE A 254 -1.67 -16.96 -23.39
CA ILE A 254 -2.63 -17.96 -23.87
C ILE A 254 -3.75 -18.12 -22.83
N PRO A 255 -5.01 -17.87 -23.18
CA PRO A 255 -6.13 -18.03 -22.25
C PRO A 255 -6.38 -19.50 -21.91
N VAL A 256 -6.59 -19.77 -20.62
CA VAL A 256 -6.94 -21.08 -20.05
C VAL A 256 -8.42 -21.10 -19.65
N ASN A 257 -8.89 -20.02 -19.01
CA ASN A 257 -10.29 -19.80 -18.61
C ASN A 257 -10.93 -20.93 -17.78
N LEU A 258 -10.15 -21.62 -16.95
CA LEU A 258 -10.69 -22.58 -15.99
C LEU A 258 -11.15 -21.83 -14.73
N LYS A 259 -12.29 -22.25 -14.16
CA LYS A 259 -12.83 -21.68 -12.94
C LYS A 259 -13.69 -22.70 -12.20
N GLY A 260 -13.86 -22.51 -10.91
CA GLY A 260 -14.74 -23.33 -10.09
C GLY A 260 -14.95 -22.74 -8.71
N VAL A 261 -15.78 -23.44 -7.94
CA VAL A 261 -16.11 -23.11 -6.55
C VAL A 261 -15.78 -24.33 -5.69
N LEU A 262 -15.19 -24.10 -4.53
CA LEU A 262 -14.85 -25.12 -3.53
C LEU A 262 -15.59 -24.83 -2.25
N THR A 263 -16.36 -25.81 -1.77
CA THR A 263 -16.93 -25.73 -0.42
C THR A 263 -15.84 -25.95 0.64
N SER A 264 -16.18 -25.68 1.89
CA SER A 264 -15.33 -25.97 3.06
C SER A 264 -14.73 -27.39 2.99
N GLY A 265 -13.42 -27.49 3.16
CA GLY A 265 -12.66 -28.75 3.13
C GLY A 265 -12.34 -29.35 1.76
N GLN A 266 -12.85 -28.79 0.65
CA GLN A 266 -12.66 -29.36 -0.69
C GLN A 266 -11.38 -28.88 -1.38
N ASN A 267 -10.95 -29.63 -2.41
CA ASN A 267 -9.90 -29.23 -3.34
C ASN A 267 -10.31 -29.45 -4.80
N SER A 268 -9.70 -28.71 -5.72
CA SER A 268 -10.01 -28.76 -7.16
C SER A 268 -9.51 -30.02 -7.87
N GLY A 269 -8.79 -30.91 -7.17
CA GLY A 269 -7.87 -31.85 -7.81
C GLY A 269 -6.70 -31.15 -8.50
N TRP A 270 -5.81 -31.95 -9.09
CA TRP A 270 -4.69 -31.43 -9.88
C TRP A 270 -5.13 -31.09 -11.29
N LEU A 271 -5.09 -29.81 -11.63
CA LEU A 271 -5.43 -29.29 -12.96
C LEU A 271 -4.16 -29.15 -13.79
N GLN A 272 -4.09 -29.82 -14.94
CA GLN A 272 -2.98 -29.65 -15.87
C GLN A 272 -3.13 -28.36 -16.66
N ILE A 273 -2.14 -27.48 -16.54
CA ILE A 273 -2.20 -26.11 -17.07
C ILE A 273 -1.35 -25.95 -18.33
N PHE A 274 -0.25 -26.70 -18.42
CA PHE A 274 0.58 -26.74 -19.62
C PHE A 274 1.35 -28.05 -19.70
N THR A 275 1.90 -28.31 -20.87
CA THR A 275 2.95 -29.30 -21.06
C THR A 275 4.06 -28.74 -21.95
N PHE A 276 5.29 -29.05 -21.55
CA PHE A 276 6.49 -28.86 -22.34
C PHE A 276 6.99 -30.21 -22.87
N LYS A 277 7.39 -30.26 -24.15
CA LYS A 277 8.12 -31.38 -24.72
C LYS A 277 8.94 -30.93 -25.92
N ASP A 278 10.09 -31.56 -26.12
CA ASP A 278 10.77 -31.51 -27.43
C ASP A 278 10.47 -32.77 -28.22
N GLN A 279 10.26 -32.62 -29.53
CA GLN A 279 9.92 -33.71 -30.42
C GLN A 279 10.93 -33.78 -31.56
N GLY A 280 11.56 -34.93 -31.78
CA GLY A 280 12.49 -35.11 -32.90
C GLY A 280 13.56 -36.14 -32.61
N LYS A 281 14.78 -35.89 -33.12
CA LYS A 281 15.92 -36.80 -33.00
C LYS A 281 16.69 -36.66 -31.68
N VAL A 282 16.33 -35.69 -30.85
CA VAL A 282 16.87 -35.50 -29.49
C VAL A 282 16.03 -36.25 -28.47
N ARG A 283 16.67 -36.71 -27.40
CA ARG A 283 15.93 -37.18 -26.22
C ARG A 283 15.67 -36.00 -25.29
N SER A 284 14.40 -35.80 -24.96
CA SER A 284 13.93 -34.67 -24.17
C SER A 284 13.01 -35.09 -23.03
N ASN A 285 12.74 -34.14 -22.14
CA ASN A 285 11.76 -34.31 -21.08
C ASN A 285 10.35 -34.01 -21.59
N ILE A 286 9.37 -34.77 -21.09
CA ILE A 286 7.96 -34.38 -21.16
C ILE A 286 7.53 -33.96 -19.77
N VAL A 287 7.10 -32.71 -19.62
CA VAL A 287 6.78 -32.13 -18.31
C VAL A 287 5.45 -31.43 -18.35
N ASP A 288 4.59 -31.80 -17.40
CA ASP A 288 3.34 -31.11 -17.13
C ASP A 288 3.45 -30.18 -15.93
N GLY A 289 2.94 -28.96 -16.09
CA GLY A 289 2.69 -28.03 -14.99
C GLY A 289 1.27 -28.19 -14.48
N GLN A 290 1.12 -28.47 -13.18
CA GLN A 290 -0.19 -28.67 -12.55
C GLN A 290 -0.42 -27.74 -11.36
N VAL A 291 -1.65 -27.26 -11.21
CA VAL A 291 -2.08 -26.40 -10.09
C VAL A 291 -3.25 -27.06 -9.36
N ARG A 292 -3.31 -26.91 -8.03
CA ARG A 292 -4.43 -27.34 -7.20
C ARG A 292 -4.82 -26.23 -6.24
N PHE A 293 -6.12 -26.00 -6.12
CA PHE A 293 -6.72 -25.07 -5.16
C PHE A 293 -7.35 -25.86 -4.03
N THR A 294 -7.12 -25.45 -2.79
CA THR A 294 -7.65 -26.10 -1.60
C THR A 294 -8.35 -25.10 -0.71
N ASN A 295 -9.61 -25.37 -0.35
CA ASN A 295 -10.34 -24.63 0.66
C ASN A 295 -10.21 -25.31 2.03
N LYS A 296 -9.28 -24.84 2.87
CA LYS A 296 -9.09 -25.32 4.25
C LYS A 296 -9.94 -24.56 5.28
N HIS A 297 -10.96 -23.78 4.88
CA HIS A 297 -11.96 -23.37 5.86
C HIS A 297 -12.60 -24.65 6.38
N LEU A 298 -12.48 -24.89 7.68
CA LEU A 298 -13.15 -25.95 8.40
C LEU A 298 -14.13 -25.27 9.35
N THR A 299 -15.35 -25.79 9.48
CA THR A 299 -16.23 -25.42 10.59
C THR A 299 -15.52 -25.72 11.91
N SER A 300 -15.62 -24.82 12.89
CA SER A 300 -15.19 -25.12 14.25
C SER A 300 -15.87 -26.42 14.71
N VAL A 301 -15.09 -27.38 15.20
CA VAL A 301 -15.66 -28.57 15.85
C VAL A 301 -16.47 -28.06 17.04
N PRO A 302 -17.78 -28.39 17.16
CA PRO A 302 -18.54 -28.04 18.35
C PRO A 302 -17.82 -28.62 19.58
N PRO A 303 -17.75 -27.89 20.70
CA PRO A 303 -17.26 -28.48 21.94
C PRO A 303 -18.07 -29.74 22.26
N TYR A 304 -17.42 -30.75 22.84
CA TYR A 304 -18.10 -31.96 23.34
C TYR A 304 -19.30 -31.53 24.20
N ILE A 305 -20.49 -32.05 23.87
CA ILE A 305 -21.69 -31.94 24.71
C ILE A 305 -21.53 -32.90 25.89
#